data_AF-A0A1W1I3V3-F1
#
_entry.id   AF-A0A1W1I3V3-F1
#
_cell.length_a   1.000
_cell.length_b   1.000
_cell.length_c   1.000
_cell.angle_alpha   90.00
_cell.angle_beta   90.00
_cell.angle_gamma   90.00
#
_symmetry.space_group_name_H-M   'P 1'
#
loop_
_entity.id
_entity.type
_entity.pdbx_description
1 polymer ?
#
loop_
_entity_poly.entity_id
_entity_poly.type
_entity_poly.pdbx_seq_one_letter_code
_entity_poly.pdbx_strand_id
1 'polypeptide(L)'
;MPSFPDDRPDSGPPLWAMGLVVLLMIVTPLIIYSIAPSGPIREGDTIFSEGSITVPLAHPLLYDRARFDGSCLLDPEDPLMVITQPVERVDGLILAKVQGKTMIEWPFCPPQAEVLLTMQQITQKPALLGRAAQRVSDWLKLRR
;
A
#
# COMPACT_ATOMS: atom_id res chain seq x y z
N MET A 1 29.26 -12.49 -66.51
CA MET A 1 29.15 -12.78 -65.06
C MET A 1 27.82 -12.25 -64.56
N PRO A 2 26.96 -13.06 -63.92
CA PRO A 2 25.79 -12.55 -63.21
C PRO A 2 26.20 -12.08 -61.80
N SER A 3 25.87 -10.84 -61.45
CA SER A 3 26.03 -10.26 -60.12
C SER A 3 24.77 -10.53 -59.30
N PHE A 4 24.88 -11.30 -58.22
CA PHE A 4 23.80 -11.48 -57.26
C PHE A 4 23.75 -10.27 -56.32
N PRO A 5 22.57 -9.68 -56.06
CA PRO A 5 22.44 -8.63 -55.06
C PRO A 5 22.60 -9.25 -53.66
N ASP A 6 23.51 -8.68 -52.87
CA ASP A 6 23.72 -8.98 -51.45
C ASP A 6 22.57 -8.30 -50.68
N ASP A 7 21.38 -8.93 -50.66
CA ASP A 7 20.32 -8.57 -49.73
C ASP A 7 20.72 -9.05 -48.33
N ARG A 8 21.56 -8.27 -47.65
CA ARG A 8 21.76 -8.37 -46.21
C ARG A 8 20.52 -7.78 -45.54
N PRO A 9 19.66 -8.59 -44.89
CA PRO A 9 18.65 -8.02 -44.02
C PRO A 9 19.38 -7.31 -42.88
N ASP A 10 19.16 -5.99 -42.78
CA ASP A 10 19.58 -5.15 -41.67
C ASP A 10 19.37 -5.92 -40.35
N SER A 11 20.46 -6.43 -39.80
CA SER A 11 20.47 -7.39 -38.68
C SER A 11 20.32 -6.68 -37.34
N GLY A 12 19.52 -5.62 -37.32
CA GLY A 12 19.09 -4.96 -36.09
C GLY A 12 17.85 -5.67 -35.54
N PRO A 13 17.73 -5.85 -34.22
CA PRO A 13 16.49 -6.34 -33.64
C PRO A 13 15.35 -5.39 -34.04
N PRO A 14 14.20 -5.92 -34.49
CA PRO A 14 13.07 -5.09 -34.90
C PRO A 14 12.66 -4.15 -33.76
N LEU A 15 12.22 -2.93 -34.06
CA LEU A 15 11.83 -1.92 -33.04
C LEU A 15 10.78 -2.44 -32.05
N TRP A 16 9.97 -3.41 -32.49
CA TRP A 16 8.99 -4.13 -31.66
C TRP A 16 9.65 -4.90 -30.50
N ALA A 17 10.89 -5.38 -30.68
CA ALA A 17 11.60 -6.26 -29.77
C ALA A 17 12.22 -5.40 -28.68
N MET A 18 12.74 -4.24 -29.06
CA MET A 18 13.18 -3.21 -28.12
C MET A 18 12.00 -2.71 -27.26
N GLY A 19 10.84 -2.46 -27.88
CA GLY A 19 9.63 -2.11 -27.14
C GLY A 19 9.20 -3.17 -26.14
N LEU A 20 9.26 -4.44 -26.52
CA LEU A 20 8.92 -5.56 -25.64
C LEU A 20 9.92 -5.68 -24.48
N VAL A 21 11.22 -5.55 -24.74
CA VAL A 21 12.25 -5.58 -23.69
C VAL A 21 12.07 -4.46 -22.68
N VAL A 22 11.80 -3.22 -23.14
CA VAL A 22 11.54 -2.09 -22.25
C VAL A 22 10.27 -2.30 -21.43
N LEU A 23 9.21 -2.82 -22.05
CA LEU A 23 7.98 -3.17 -21.33
C LEU A 23 8.25 -4.20 -20.24
N LEU A 24 9.03 -5.24 -20.55
CA LEU A 24 9.37 -6.32 -19.62
C LEU A 24 10.23 -5.78 -18.47
N MET A 25 11.21 -4.92 -18.76
CA MET A 25 12.01 -4.21 -17.76
C MET A 25 11.18 -3.34 -16.80
N ILE A 26 10.00 -2.85 -17.22
CA ILE A 26 9.10 -2.07 -16.36
C ILE A 26 8.14 -2.99 -15.59
N VAL A 27 7.57 -3.99 -16.26
CA VAL A 27 6.55 -4.89 -15.68
C VAL A 27 7.17 -5.85 -14.67
N THR A 28 8.35 -6.41 -14.96
CA THR A 28 9.03 -7.37 -14.09
C THR A 28 9.32 -6.84 -12.68
N PRO A 29 9.97 -5.68 -12.49
CA PRO A 29 10.17 -5.15 -11.14
C PRO A 29 8.84 -4.81 -10.45
N LEU A 30 7.81 -4.41 -11.20
CA LEU A 30 6.49 -4.13 -10.65
C LEU A 30 5.84 -5.41 -10.08
N ILE A 31 5.92 -6.51 -10.81
CA ILE A 31 5.42 -7.82 -10.36
C ILE A 31 6.23 -8.29 -9.16
N ILE A 32 7.56 -8.34 -9.26
CA ILE A 32 8.43 -8.82 -8.17
C ILE A 32 8.23 -7.99 -6.91
N TYR A 33 8.15 -6.66 -7.04
CA TYR A 33 7.87 -5.79 -5.91
C TYR A 33 6.47 -6.06 -5.36
N SER A 34 5.48 -6.42 -6.18
CA SER A 34 4.13 -6.77 -5.74
C SER A 34 4.09 -8.00 -4.83
N ILE A 35 4.80 -9.07 -5.18
CA ILE A 35 4.82 -10.34 -4.45
C ILE A 35 5.87 -10.40 -3.33
N ALA A 36 6.75 -9.40 -3.24
CA ALA A 36 7.71 -9.33 -2.14
C ALA A 36 6.95 -9.36 -0.81
N PRO A 37 7.24 -10.35 0.07
CA PRO A 37 6.60 -10.43 1.37
C PRO A 37 6.94 -9.15 2.14
N SER A 38 5.91 -8.51 2.70
CA SER A 38 6.09 -7.44 3.68
C SER A 38 7.03 -7.98 4.76
N GLY A 39 8.16 -7.31 4.97
CA GLY A 39 9.12 -7.69 5.99
C GLY A 39 8.48 -7.66 7.38
N PRO A 40 9.18 -8.13 8.42
CA PRO A 40 8.71 -7.91 9.79
C PRO A 40 8.51 -6.40 9.97
N ILE A 41 7.30 -6.01 10.38
CA ILE A 41 7.00 -4.62 10.69
C ILE A 41 8.03 -4.16 11.71
N ARG A 42 8.47 -2.91 11.63
CA ARG A 42 9.38 -2.31 12.61
C ARG A 42 8.75 -1.06 13.21
N GLU A 43 9.27 -0.67 14.37
CA GLU A 43 8.95 0.63 14.94
C GLU A 43 9.38 1.73 13.97
N GLY A 44 8.49 2.70 13.77
CA GLY A 44 8.65 3.76 12.78
C GLY A 44 8.11 3.45 11.38
N ASP A 45 7.70 2.21 11.09
CA ASP A 45 7.09 1.88 9.80
C ASP A 45 5.72 2.55 9.64
N THR A 46 5.42 2.96 8.41
CA THR A 46 4.09 3.40 8.01
C THR A 46 3.26 2.21 7.57
N ILE A 47 2.12 2.02 8.21
CA ILE A 47 1.14 0.97 7.91
C ILE A 47 -0.21 1.63 7.61
N PHE A 48 -1.07 0.90 6.91
CA PHE A 48 -2.44 1.31 6.61
C PHE A 48 -3.39 0.24 7.15
N SER A 49 -4.63 0.60 7.48
CA SER A 49 -5.63 -0.42 7.78
C SER A 49 -6.07 -1.12 6.50
N GLU A 50 -6.39 -2.42 6.60
CA GLU A 50 -6.86 -3.21 5.45
C GLU A 50 -8.28 -2.83 4.99
N GLY A 51 -8.97 -2.00 5.78
CA GLY A 51 -10.28 -1.43 5.49
C GLY A 51 -10.74 -0.51 6.63
N SER A 52 -12.00 -0.06 6.56
CA SER A 52 -12.61 0.69 7.66
C SER A 52 -12.91 -0.24 8.82
N ILE A 53 -12.17 -0.12 9.92
CA ILE A 53 -12.28 -0.99 11.09
C ILE A 53 -12.37 -0.19 12.38
N THR A 54 -13.16 -0.67 13.34
CA THR A 54 -13.26 -0.05 14.66
C THR A 54 -12.14 -0.58 15.55
N VAL A 55 -11.35 0.32 16.12
CA VAL A 55 -10.14 -0.01 16.86
C VAL A 55 -10.17 0.63 18.24
N PRO A 56 -9.68 -0.07 19.28
CA PRO A 56 -9.63 0.49 20.62
C PRO A 56 -8.51 1.53 20.72
N LEU A 57 -8.82 2.64 21.40
CA LEU A 57 -7.87 3.68 21.75
C LEU A 57 -7.01 3.19 22.91
N ALA A 58 -5.68 3.39 22.83
CA ALA A 58 -4.78 3.08 23.94
C ALA A 58 -5.05 3.97 25.16
N HIS A 59 -5.48 5.22 24.91
CA HIS A 59 -5.76 6.23 25.93
C HIS A 59 -7.19 6.78 25.78
N PRO A 60 -8.22 6.00 26.16
CA PRO A 60 -9.62 6.38 25.95
C PRO A 60 -10.02 7.63 26.75
N LEU A 61 -9.44 7.81 27.96
CA LEU A 61 -9.71 8.94 28.85
C LEU A 61 -9.37 10.31 28.24
N LEU A 62 -8.45 10.36 27.27
CA LEU A 62 -8.08 11.62 26.60
C LEU A 62 -9.15 12.09 25.62
N TYR A 63 -10.01 11.18 25.14
CA TYR A 63 -11.00 11.44 24.08
C TYR A 63 -12.46 11.24 24.54
N ASP A 64 -12.67 10.98 25.82
CA ASP A 64 -13.99 10.78 26.43
C ASP A 64 -14.94 11.99 26.20
N ARG A 65 -14.39 13.21 26.26
CA ARG A 65 -15.15 14.44 25.95
C ARG A 65 -15.58 14.57 24.49
N ALA A 66 -14.91 13.85 23.59
CA ALA A 66 -15.17 13.87 22.15
C ALA A 66 -16.08 12.71 21.69
N ARG A 67 -16.75 12.02 22.65
CA ARG A 67 -17.72 10.95 22.37
C ARG A 67 -17.12 9.71 21.70
N PHE A 68 -15.82 9.51 21.91
CA PHE A 68 -15.15 8.26 21.57
C PHE A 68 -15.22 7.37 22.81
N ASP A 69 -16.16 6.41 22.81
CA ASP A 69 -16.39 5.43 23.88
C ASP A 69 -15.24 4.39 23.94
N GLY A 70 -14.01 4.87 24.04
CA GLY A 70 -12.77 4.10 24.03
C GLY A 70 -12.44 3.37 22.71
N SER A 71 -13.21 3.61 21.66
CA SER A 71 -12.94 3.12 20.31
C SER A 71 -13.16 4.21 19.27
N CYS A 72 -12.53 4.04 18.10
CA CYS A 72 -12.71 4.93 16.96
C CYS A 72 -12.68 4.14 15.65
N LEU A 73 -13.26 4.70 14.60
CA LEU A 73 -13.22 4.13 13.26
C LEU A 73 -11.92 4.54 12.56
N LEU A 74 -11.14 3.56 12.14
CA LEU A 74 -9.90 3.78 11.42
C LEU A 74 -10.16 3.79 9.92
N ASP A 75 -9.64 4.80 9.22
CA ASP A 75 -9.77 4.94 7.77
C ASP A 75 -8.57 4.28 7.06
N PRO A 76 -8.78 3.41 6.06
CA PRO A 76 -7.68 2.84 5.27
C PRO A 76 -6.85 3.87 4.50
N GLU A 77 -7.36 5.09 4.29
CA GLU A 77 -6.61 6.16 3.65
C GLU A 77 -5.69 6.93 4.63
N ASP A 78 -5.89 6.77 5.94
CA ASP A 78 -5.06 7.42 6.95
C ASP A 78 -3.78 6.60 7.22
N PRO A 79 -2.58 7.18 7.03
CA PRO A 79 -1.35 6.49 7.37
C PRO A 79 -1.23 6.36 8.89
N LEU A 80 -0.82 5.19 9.36
CA LEU A 80 -0.50 4.93 10.75
C LEU A 80 0.99 4.71 10.89
N MET A 81 1.57 5.24 11.98
CA MET A 81 2.97 5.03 12.32
C MET A 81 3.08 4.04 13.48
N VAL A 82 3.85 2.98 13.31
CA VAL A 82 4.08 2.01 14.39
C VAL A 82 4.95 2.65 15.46
N ILE A 83 4.44 2.80 16.68
CA ILE A 83 5.20 3.36 17.81
C ILE A 83 6.01 2.25 18.48
N THR A 84 5.32 1.17 18.85
CA THR A 84 5.94 0.06 19.58
C THR A 84 5.29 -1.25 19.16
N GLN A 85 6.15 -2.24 18.90
CA GLN A 85 5.72 -3.62 18.89
C GLN A 85 5.87 -4.14 20.31
N PRO A 86 4.84 -4.75 20.92
CA PRO A 86 5.06 -5.33 22.21
C PRO A 86 6.00 -6.51 22.05
N VAL A 87 7.25 -6.30 22.44
CA VAL A 87 8.23 -7.34 22.66
C VAL A 87 7.74 -8.32 23.75
N GLU A 88 6.66 -7.96 24.48
CA GLU A 88 6.24 -8.68 25.70
C GLU A 88 4.74 -8.53 26.05
N ARG A 89 3.83 -8.43 25.06
CA ARG A 89 2.38 -8.43 25.31
C ARG A 89 1.76 -9.61 24.57
N VAL A 90 1.16 -10.50 25.34
CA VAL A 90 0.73 -11.88 25.02
C VAL A 90 -0.26 -12.00 23.84
N ASP A 91 -0.73 -10.88 23.29
CA ASP A 91 -1.89 -10.86 22.39
C ASP A 91 -1.61 -10.40 20.95
N GLY A 92 -0.35 -10.14 20.57
CA GLY A 92 -0.01 -9.76 19.18
C GLY A 92 -0.59 -8.43 18.71
N LEU A 93 -1.00 -7.57 19.65
CA LEU A 93 -1.46 -6.20 19.43
C LEU A 93 -0.28 -5.29 19.10
N ILE A 94 -0.47 -4.26 18.28
CA ILE A 94 0.55 -3.29 17.88
C ILE A 94 0.03 -1.92 18.28
N LEU A 95 0.91 -1.11 18.86
CA LEU A 95 0.60 0.28 19.14
C LEU A 95 0.99 1.13 17.94
N ALA A 96 0.00 1.74 17.32
CA ALA A 96 0.20 2.62 16.17
C ALA A 96 -0.44 3.99 16.40
N LYS A 97 0.13 5.01 15.76
CA LYS A 97 -0.31 6.39 15.85
C LYS A 97 -0.95 6.84 14.55
N VAL A 98 -2.12 7.46 14.61
CA VAL A 98 -2.75 8.06 13.43
C VAL A 98 -1.95 9.29 12.97
N GLN A 99 -1.49 9.26 11.72
CA GLN A 99 -0.79 10.36 11.06
C GLN A 99 -1.66 10.97 9.95
N GLY A 100 -1.32 12.18 9.50
CA GLY A 100 -1.98 12.82 8.35
C GLY A 100 -3.31 13.53 8.65
N LYS A 101 -3.97 13.22 9.77
CA LYS A 101 -5.16 13.98 10.21
C LYS A 101 -4.80 15.23 11.02
N THR A 102 -5.56 16.29 10.79
CA THR A 102 -5.44 17.59 11.50
C THR A 102 -6.71 17.97 12.27
N MET A 103 -7.84 17.36 11.94
CA MET A 103 -9.14 17.61 12.58
C MET A 103 -9.71 16.35 13.20
N ILE A 104 -10.49 16.53 14.27
CA ILE A 104 -11.25 15.47 14.92
C ILE A 104 -12.63 15.43 14.25
N GLU A 105 -12.97 14.29 13.65
CA GLU A 105 -14.26 14.06 13.03
C GLU A 105 -14.81 12.73 13.49
N TRP A 106 -15.92 12.73 14.22
CA TRP A 106 -16.59 11.50 14.65
C TRP A 106 -17.28 10.85 13.44
N PRO A 107 -17.18 9.53 13.22
CA PRO A 107 -16.68 8.48 14.13
C PRO A 107 -15.18 8.14 13.95
N PHE A 108 -14.43 8.91 13.18
CA PHE A 108 -13.05 8.59 12.81
C PHE A 108 -12.04 8.84 13.92
N CYS A 109 -10.93 8.10 13.88
CA CYS A 109 -9.87 8.24 14.86
C CYS A 109 -9.28 9.67 14.89
N PRO A 110 -9.10 10.25 16.09
CA PRO A 110 -8.55 11.59 16.24
C PRO A 110 -7.11 11.69 15.74
N PRO A 111 -6.64 12.90 15.38
CA PRO A 111 -5.27 13.09 14.93
C PRO A 111 -4.30 12.77 16.06
N GLN A 112 -3.20 12.08 15.74
CA GLN A 112 -2.17 11.68 16.70
C GLN A 112 -2.67 10.73 17.80
N ALA A 113 -3.86 10.15 17.66
CA ALA A 113 -4.37 9.16 18.59
C ALA A 113 -3.58 7.86 18.50
N GLU A 114 -3.30 7.27 19.65
CA GLU A 114 -2.68 5.96 19.76
C GLU A 114 -3.76 4.88 19.78
N VAL A 115 -3.67 3.96 18.84
CA VAL A 115 -4.63 2.87 18.63
C VAL A 115 -3.93 1.52 18.73
N LEU A 116 -4.68 0.53 19.20
CA LEU A 116 -4.21 -0.85 19.32
C LEU A 116 -4.78 -1.66 18.14
N LEU A 117 -3.89 -2.26 17.35
CA LEU A 117 -4.22 -2.97 16.11
C LEU A 117 -3.59 -4.36 16.09
N THR A 118 -4.24 -5.34 15.47
CA THR A 118 -3.61 -6.66 15.26
C THR A 118 -2.89 -6.70 13.91
N MET A 119 -1.83 -7.52 13.78
CA MET A 119 -1.12 -7.77 12.51
C MET A 119 -2.05 -8.11 11.33
N GLN A 120 -3.18 -8.78 11.60
CA GLN A 120 -4.16 -9.18 10.58
C GLN A 120 -5.05 -8.02 10.08
N GLN A 121 -4.97 -6.85 10.70
CA GLN A 121 -5.81 -5.70 10.40
C GLN A 121 -5.04 -4.59 9.68
N ILE A 122 -3.75 -4.83 9.39
CA ILE A 122 -2.81 -3.83 8.90
C ILE A 122 -2.07 -4.34 7.67
N THR A 123 -1.84 -3.44 6.72
CA THR A 123 -1.03 -3.68 5.53
C THR A 123 0.08 -2.64 5.44
N GLN A 124 1.32 -3.09 5.22
CA GLN A 124 2.44 -2.19 4.89
C GLN A 124 2.33 -1.62 3.48
N LYS A 125 1.53 -2.25 2.61
CA LYS A 125 1.48 -1.90 1.20
C LYS A 125 0.19 -1.15 0.91
N PRO A 126 0.24 0.13 0.49
CA PRO A 126 -0.93 0.73 -0.11
C PRO A 126 -1.30 -0.09 -1.35
N ALA A 127 -2.60 -0.30 -1.59
CA ALA A 127 -3.14 -1.09 -2.71
C ALA A 127 -2.93 -0.41 -4.09
N LEU A 128 -1.72 0.08 -4.36
CA LEU A 128 -1.33 0.78 -5.58
C LEU A 128 -1.47 -0.11 -6.81
N LEU A 129 -1.17 -1.41 -6.67
CA LEU A 129 -1.31 -2.37 -7.76
C LEU A 129 -2.77 -2.58 -8.17
N GLY A 130 -3.68 -2.65 -7.18
CA GLY A 130 -5.12 -2.73 -7.42
C GLY A 130 -5.63 -1.49 -8.15
N ARG A 131 -5.26 -0.29 -7.70
CA ARG A 131 -5.63 0.98 -8.35
C ARG A 131 -5.04 1.11 -9.76
N ALA A 132 -3.81 0.67 -9.97
CA ALA A 132 -3.17 0.68 -11.29
C ALA A 132 -3.84 -0.31 -12.26
N ALA A 133 -4.11 -1.54 -11.81
CA ALA A 133 -4.82 -2.55 -12.59
C ALA A 133 -6.26 -2.10 -12.94
N GLN A 134 -6.97 -1.48 -11.98
CA GLN A 134 -8.29 -0.93 -12.21
C GLN A 134 -8.27 0.16 -13.30
N ARG A 135 -7.33 1.12 -13.20
CA ARG A 135 -7.14 2.20 -14.18
C ARG A 135 -6.82 1.66 -15.58
N VAL A 136 -5.97 0.65 -15.68
CA VAL A 136 -5.65 0.01 -16.96
C VAL A 136 -6.89 -0.68 -17.53
N SER A 137 -7.70 -1.34 -16.70
CA SER A 137 -8.94 -1.99 -17.13
C SER A 137 -9.97 -0.98 -17.65
N ASP A 138 -10.12 0.16 -16.96
CA ASP A 138 -11.06 1.22 -17.35
C ASP A 138 -10.63 1.85 -18.67
N TRP A 139 -9.33 2.06 -18.87
CA TRP A 139 -8.79 2.58 -20.12
C TRP A 139 -8.93 1.60 -21.29
N LEU A 140 -8.80 0.29 -21.05
CA LEU A 140 -9.07 -0.73 -22.06
C LEU A 140 -10.56 -0.80 -22.45
N LYS A 141 -11.48 -0.58 -21.50
CA LYS A 141 -12.92 -0.52 -21.79
C LYS A 141 -13.31 0.71 -22.60
N LEU A 142 -12.66 1.86 -22.36
CA LEU A 142 -12.87 3.09 -23.14
C LEU A 142 -12.37 3.03 -24.59
N ARG A 143 -11.50 2.07 -24.92
CA ARG A 143 -10.99 1.85 -26.28
C ARG A 143 -11.75 0.80 -27.09
N ARG A 144 -12.72 0.11 -26.49
CA ARG A 144 -13.54 -0.91 -27.15
C ARG A 144 -14.93 -0.37 -27.41
#